data_AF-A0AA88PPC3-F1
#
_entry.id   AF-A0AA88PPC3-F1
#
_cell.length_a   1.000
_cell.length_b   1.000
_cell.length_c   1.000
_cell.angle_alpha   90.00
_cell.angle_beta   90.00
_cell.angle_gamma   90.00
#
_symmetry.space_group_name_H-M   'P 1'
#
loop_
_entity.id
_entity.type
_entity.pdbx_description
1 polymer ?
#
loop_
_entity_poly.entity_id
_entity_poly.type
_entity_poly.pdbx_seq_one_letter_code
_entity_poly.pdbx_strand_id
1 'polypeptide(L)'
;MALALVPEQESCSVGNCNHGEEMGSAAAVVSAVFAAAAAESGVPHHHHHPGGRSDMRKFAVVQWVSGEDAGMYSEVKTEAIRKYDDTKMDDDGYPQTDSSAAVEWQKGKKPKHGWAVYMALIKFVSNNQFHTTAKIKEFLGLESAERNKPLPKKRYFFSSEMNLYVTILRKKKSKLQDTNLQLQEKKVRIRSDLIIIQSVWNCMKSQCSSTSSVSSDWESGLGLPQSIPQPSPTAFPPLKAVSTEQVEISPGSNVFIDRLAWAVAQNANSAFCFVRKLTAVFPVDVLLVSNLRGTSRDSGPQRQALDKKKWMLSTVRAALQKWPHVVPSSIGAAINAKLTEIRGKKKTEKHPETLMLFDD
;
A
#
# COMPACT_ATOMS: atom_id res chain seq x y z
N MET A 1 41.16 -35.83 0.10
CA MET A 1 40.65 -36.42 1.34
C MET A 1 39.20 -36.01 1.49
N ALA A 2 38.30 -36.93 1.13
CA ALA A 2 36.86 -36.75 1.21
C ALA A 2 36.36 -37.40 2.50
N LEU A 3 35.50 -36.71 3.24
CA LEU A 3 34.71 -37.32 4.31
C LEU A 3 33.23 -37.15 3.95
N ALA A 4 32.64 -38.26 3.54
CA ALA A 4 31.21 -38.47 3.41
C ALA A 4 30.69 -38.99 4.76
N LEU A 5 29.58 -38.42 5.23
CA LEU A 5 28.79 -38.98 6.34
C LEU A 5 27.43 -39.43 5.80
N VAL A 6 27.12 -40.67 6.14
CA VAL A 6 25.97 -41.51 5.81
C VAL A 6 24.74 -41.09 6.66
N PRO A 7 23.49 -41.27 6.19
CA PRO A 7 22.29 -40.95 6.96
C PRO A 7 21.80 -42.13 7.82
N GLU A 8 21.26 -41.82 9.00
CA GLU A 8 20.47 -42.76 9.81
C GLU A 8 19.01 -42.79 9.33
N GLN A 9 18.53 -44.00 9.04
CA GLN A 9 17.12 -44.36 9.05
C GLN A 9 16.81 -45.06 10.36
N GLU A 10 15.70 -44.71 11.00
CA GLU A 10 15.00 -45.63 11.90
C GLU A 10 13.53 -45.76 11.53
N SER A 11 13.09 -47.00 11.69
CA SER A 11 11.88 -47.64 11.22
C SER A 11 10.70 -47.51 12.18
N CYS A 12 9.51 -47.54 11.58
CA CYS A 12 8.29 -48.25 11.99
C CYS A 12 7.92 -48.37 13.48
N SER A 13 6.70 -47.93 13.82
CA SER A 13 5.84 -48.75 14.67
C SER A 13 4.38 -48.68 14.23
N VAL A 14 3.83 -49.88 14.01
CA VAL A 14 2.45 -50.22 13.70
C VAL A 14 1.78 -50.58 15.03
N GLY A 15 0.59 -50.05 15.29
CA GLY A 15 -0.17 -50.34 16.51
C GLY A 15 -1.66 -50.08 16.34
N ASN A 16 -2.34 -51.03 15.72
CA ASN A 16 -3.78 -51.29 15.79
C ASN A 16 -4.06 -51.86 17.22
N CYS A 17 -5.18 -51.70 17.95
CA CYS A 17 -6.57 -52.13 17.71
C CYS A 17 -7.47 -51.70 18.91
N ASN A 18 -8.73 -51.37 18.62
CA ASN A 18 -10.01 -51.73 19.28
C ASN A 18 -10.25 -51.64 20.81
N HIS A 19 -11.36 -50.98 21.18
CA HIS A 19 -12.52 -51.38 22.03
C HIS A 19 -13.21 -50.07 22.46
N GLY A 20 -14.52 -49.80 22.36
CA GLY A 20 -15.70 -50.67 22.45
C GLY A 20 -16.40 -50.38 23.79
N GLU A 21 -17.44 -49.55 23.79
CA GLU A 21 -18.47 -49.31 24.86
C GLU A 21 -19.26 -48.06 24.39
N GLU A 22 -20.51 -48.07 23.93
CA GLU A 22 -21.77 -48.70 24.39
C GLU A 22 -22.21 -48.30 25.81
N MET A 23 -22.83 -47.13 25.93
CA MET A 23 -23.92 -46.84 26.87
C MET A 23 -24.92 -45.95 26.11
N GLY A 24 -26.21 -46.24 26.01
CA GLY A 24 -27.07 -46.81 27.03
C GLY A 24 -28.01 -45.70 27.52
N SER A 25 -29.19 -45.68 26.93
CA SER A 25 -30.30 -44.73 27.12
C SER A 25 -30.79 -44.63 28.57
N ALA A 26 -31.32 -43.45 28.95
CA ALA A 26 -32.59 -43.23 29.68
C ALA A 26 -32.51 -42.08 30.71
N ALA A 27 -33.33 -41.05 30.49
CA ALA A 27 -34.16 -40.42 31.54
C ALA A 27 -35.07 -39.36 30.89
N ALA A 28 -36.31 -39.78 30.62
CA ALA A 28 -37.44 -38.90 30.42
C ALA A 28 -37.94 -38.35 31.77
N VAL A 29 -38.88 -37.40 31.69
CA VAL A 29 -39.76 -36.84 32.75
C VAL A 29 -39.24 -35.56 33.40
N VAL A 30 -39.85 -34.41 33.07
CA VAL A 30 -40.75 -33.64 33.95
C VAL A 30 -41.41 -32.49 33.15
N SER A 31 -42.74 -32.60 33.09
CA SER A 31 -43.79 -31.57 33.05
C SER A 31 -43.91 -30.55 31.91
N ALA A 32 -44.86 -30.89 31.03
CA ALA A 32 -45.80 -29.96 30.41
C ALA A 32 -46.72 -29.31 31.47
N VAL A 33 -46.82 -27.98 31.47
CA VAL A 33 -48.00 -27.23 31.92
C VAL A 33 -48.13 -25.98 31.06
N PHE A 34 -49.22 -25.91 30.28
CA PHE A 34 -49.99 -24.76 29.82
C PHE A 34 -50.51 -24.98 28.39
N ALA A 35 -51.65 -25.67 28.33
CA ALA A 35 -52.61 -25.55 27.26
C ALA A 35 -53.96 -25.20 27.87
N ALA A 36 -54.79 -24.51 27.06
CA ALA A 36 -56.19 -24.15 27.28
C ALA A 36 -56.49 -22.81 27.97
N ALA A 37 -56.53 -21.76 27.14
CA ALA A 37 -57.64 -20.81 27.17
C ALA A 37 -57.92 -20.37 25.72
N ALA A 38 -58.87 -21.06 25.10
CA ALA A 38 -59.51 -20.65 23.86
C ALA A 38 -60.86 -20.05 24.23
N ALA A 39 -61.14 -18.81 23.78
CA ALA A 39 -62.46 -18.40 23.32
C ALA A 39 -62.40 -16.99 22.71
N GLU A 40 -62.78 -16.92 21.44
CA GLU A 40 -63.62 -15.87 20.85
C GLU A 40 -63.06 -14.45 20.70
N SER A 41 -62.43 -14.19 19.55
CA SER A 41 -62.78 -13.03 18.74
C SER A 41 -62.52 -13.34 17.27
N GLY A 42 -63.61 -13.33 16.48
CA GLY A 42 -63.56 -13.52 15.04
C GLY A 42 -62.81 -12.37 14.38
N VAL A 43 -61.60 -12.66 13.90
CA VAL A 43 -60.80 -11.77 13.05
C VAL A 43 -60.87 -12.33 11.63
N PRO A 44 -61.18 -11.51 10.61
CA PRO A 44 -61.37 -12.00 9.24
C PRO A 44 -60.09 -12.66 8.71
N HIS A 45 -60.20 -13.95 8.38
CA HIS A 45 -59.18 -14.70 7.68
C HIS A 45 -59.03 -14.15 6.26
N HIS A 46 -58.10 -13.21 6.08
CA HIS A 46 -57.52 -12.94 4.77
C HIS A 46 -56.67 -14.16 4.37
N HIS A 47 -57.25 -15.01 3.53
CA HIS A 47 -56.49 -16.00 2.78
C HIS A 47 -55.53 -15.25 1.83
N HIS A 48 -54.32 -14.97 2.31
CA HIS A 48 -53.21 -14.61 1.44
C HIS A 48 -52.85 -15.85 0.61
N HIS A 49 -53.23 -15.83 -0.66
CA HIS A 49 -52.70 -16.74 -1.67
C HIS A 49 -51.16 -16.62 -1.69
N PRO A 50 -50.39 -17.68 -1.41
CA PRO A 50 -48.94 -17.69 -1.64
C PRO A 50 -48.70 -17.97 -3.13
N GLY A 51 -49.14 -17.04 -3.98
CA GLY A 51 -49.04 -17.14 -5.44
C GLY A 51 -47.91 -16.30 -6.05
N GLY A 52 -47.19 -15.53 -5.22
CA GLY A 52 -45.98 -14.86 -5.66
C GLY A 52 -44.84 -15.87 -5.66
N ARG A 53 -44.29 -16.20 -6.83
CA ARG A 53 -42.92 -16.73 -6.91
C ARG A 53 -42.04 -15.76 -6.11
N SER A 54 -41.70 -16.13 -4.87
CA SER A 54 -40.62 -15.46 -4.17
C SER A 54 -39.41 -15.64 -5.08
N ASP A 55 -38.95 -14.52 -5.64
CA ASP A 55 -37.74 -14.51 -6.45
C ASP A 55 -36.61 -14.89 -5.51
N MET A 56 -36.27 -16.18 -5.49
CA MET A 56 -35.24 -16.73 -4.61
C MET A 56 -34.01 -15.84 -4.66
N ARG A 57 -33.65 -15.29 -3.50
CA ARG A 57 -32.47 -14.46 -3.34
C ARG A 57 -31.24 -15.31 -3.68
N LYS A 58 -30.40 -14.79 -4.57
CA LYS A 58 -29.31 -15.55 -5.22
C LYS A 58 -27.97 -15.36 -4.54
N PHE A 59 -27.83 -14.26 -3.79
CA PHE A 59 -26.58 -13.84 -3.18
C PHE A 59 -26.79 -13.60 -1.69
N ALA A 60 -25.76 -13.89 -0.91
CA ALA A 60 -25.70 -13.70 0.52
C ALA A 60 -24.39 -13.03 0.90
N VAL A 61 -24.45 -12.12 1.87
CA VAL A 61 -23.30 -11.63 2.61
C VAL A 61 -23.16 -12.48 3.85
N VAL A 62 -22.01 -13.14 3.97
CA VAL A 62 -21.68 -13.98 5.13
C VAL A 62 -20.48 -13.42 5.87
N GLN A 63 -20.47 -13.56 7.19
CA GLN A 63 -19.31 -13.34 8.04
C GLN A 63 -18.74 -14.70 8.45
N TRP A 64 -17.53 -15.03 8.03
CA TRP A 64 -16.92 -16.32 8.33
C TRP A 64 -16.65 -16.46 9.84
N VAL A 65 -17.04 -17.59 10.42
CA VAL A 65 -16.80 -17.93 11.84
C VAL A 65 -15.54 -18.77 11.99
N SER A 66 -15.25 -19.60 11.00
CA SER A 66 -14.09 -20.52 10.98
C SER A 66 -13.35 -20.45 9.65
N GLY A 67 -12.12 -20.96 9.61
CA GLY A 67 -11.29 -21.02 8.40
C GLY A 67 -10.31 -19.84 8.28
N GLU A 68 -9.61 -19.76 7.15
CA GLU A 68 -8.58 -18.74 6.89
C GLU A 68 -9.14 -17.30 6.89
N ASP A 69 -10.40 -17.15 6.46
CA ASP A 69 -11.09 -15.86 6.37
C ASP A 69 -11.95 -15.54 7.61
N ALA A 70 -11.75 -16.23 8.76
CA ALA A 70 -12.55 -16.00 9.97
C ALA A 70 -12.60 -14.51 10.39
N GLY A 71 -13.80 -14.02 10.71
CA GLY A 71 -14.10 -12.62 11.01
C GLY A 71 -14.34 -11.74 9.78
N MET A 72 -13.98 -12.20 8.57
CA MET A 72 -14.16 -11.42 7.34
C MET A 72 -15.56 -11.59 6.74
N TYR A 73 -16.00 -10.55 6.02
CA TYR A 73 -17.22 -10.59 5.22
C TYR A 73 -16.91 -11.04 3.79
N SER A 74 -17.79 -11.85 3.21
CA SER A 74 -17.70 -12.27 1.81
C SER A 74 -19.08 -12.37 1.18
N GLU A 75 -19.12 -12.17 -0.13
CA GLU A 75 -20.28 -12.49 -0.93
C GLU A 75 -20.20 -13.97 -1.34
N VAL A 76 -21.29 -14.70 -1.12
CA VAL A 76 -21.46 -16.08 -1.56
C VAL A 76 -22.81 -16.22 -2.24
N LYS A 77 -22.95 -17.21 -3.12
CA LYS A 77 -24.27 -17.54 -3.66
C LYS A 77 -25.06 -18.34 -2.63
N THR A 78 -26.37 -18.16 -2.59
CA THR A 78 -27.25 -18.92 -1.68
C THR A 78 -27.20 -20.43 -1.93
N GLU A 79 -26.94 -20.86 -3.17
CA GLU A 79 -26.70 -22.27 -3.53
C GLU A 79 -25.45 -22.88 -2.86
N ALA A 80 -24.48 -22.06 -2.43
CA ALA A 80 -23.28 -22.50 -1.73
C ALA A 80 -23.50 -22.67 -0.22
N ILE A 81 -24.66 -22.26 0.30
CA ILE A 81 -25.02 -22.34 1.72
C ILE A 81 -25.83 -23.62 1.93
N ARG A 82 -25.31 -24.54 2.76
CA ARG A 82 -25.99 -25.80 3.03
C ARG A 82 -27.27 -25.55 3.84
N LYS A 83 -28.38 -26.12 3.36
CA LYS A 83 -29.71 -25.99 3.98
C LYS A 83 -30.18 -24.53 4.08
N TYR A 84 -29.85 -23.71 3.08
CA TYR A 84 -30.38 -22.36 2.98
C TYR A 84 -31.91 -22.37 2.94
N ASP A 85 -32.53 -21.51 3.72
CA ASP A 85 -33.98 -21.38 3.84
C ASP A 85 -34.35 -19.89 3.82
N ASP A 86 -34.94 -19.44 2.72
CA ASP A 86 -35.31 -18.04 2.51
C ASP A 86 -36.47 -17.60 3.42
N THR A 87 -37.26 -18.54 3.95
CA THR A 87 -38.37 -18.23 4.87
C THR A 87 -37.89 -17.70 6.22
N LYS A 88 -36.60 -17.87 6.53
CA LYS A 88 -35.93 -17.34 7.73
C LYS A 88 -35.36 -15.95 7.54
N MET A 89 -35.59 -15.34 6.38
CA MET A 89 -35.16 -13.99 6.05
C MET A 89 -36.38 -13.09 6.00
N ASP A 90 -36.28 -11.88 6.56
CA ASP A 90 -37.32 -10.86 6.44
C ASP A 90 -37.41 -10.33 5.00
N ASP A 91 -38.35 -9.42 4.75
CA ASP A 91 -38.56 -8.84 3.42
C ASP A 91 -37.36 -7.99 2.94
N ASP A 92 -36.58 -7.44 3.87
CA ASP A 92 -35.39 -6.63 3.60
C ASP A 92 -34.13 -7.45 3.33
N GLY A 93 -34.16 -8.76 3.60
CA GLY A 93 -33.03 -9.67 3.41
C GLY A 93 -32.13 -9.84 4.61
N TYR A 94 -32.56 -9.48 5.81
CA TYR A 94 -31.88 -9.83 7.04
C TYR A 94 -32.44 -11.12 7.62
N PRO A 95 -31.58 -11.93 8.27
CA PRO A 95 -32.08 -13.12 8.95
C PRO A 95 -32.88 -12.72 10.20
N GLN A 96 -33.99 -13.40 10.45
CA GLN A 96 -34.85 -13.14 11.60
C GLN A 96 -34.18 -13.51 12.94
N THR A 97 -33.19 -14.40 12.91
CA THR A 97 -32.38 -14.85 14.05
C THR A 97 -30.92 -14.99 13.62
N ASP A 98 -29.99 -15.16 14.56
CA ASP A 98 -28.57 -15.41 14.23
C ASP A 98 -28.42 -16.71 13.41
N SER A 99 -28.43 -16.56 12.09
CA SER A 99 -28.44 -17.68 11.15
C SER A 99 -27.00 -18.09 10.83
N SER A 100 -26.52 -19.13 11.52
CA SER A 100 -25.26 -19.78 11.22
C SER A 100 -25.46 -20.95 10.26
N ALA A 101 -24.65 -21.04 9.21
CA ALA A 101 -24.71 -22.14 8.25
C ALA A 101 -23.32 -22.59 7.80
N ALA A 102 -23.25 -23.83 7.33
CA ALA A 102 -22.06 -24.35 6.66
C ALA A 102 -22.06 -23.88 5.20
N VAL A 103 -20.99 -23.19 4.79
CA VAL A 103 -20.89 -22.52 3.49
C VAL A 103 -19.68 -23.05 2.72
N GLU A 104 -19.88 -23.38 1.45
CA GLU A 104 -18.81 -23.76 0.54
C GLU A 104 -17.96 -22.55 0.14
N TRP A 105 -16.66 -22.63 0.35
CA TRP A 105 -15.71 -21.57 -0.02
C TRP A 105 -15.28 -21.73 -1.49
N GLN A 106 -16.07 -21.14 -2.39
CA GLN A 106 -15.93 -21.30 -3.84
C GLN A 106 -14.93 -20.32 -4.48
N LYS A 107 -13.70 -20.26 -3.95
CA LYS A 107 -12.65 -19.37 -4.46
C LYS A 107 -11.68 -20.12 -5.39
N GLY A 108 -11.65 -19.76 -6.67
CA GLY A 108 -10.68 -20.28 -7.64
C GLY A 108 -11.19 -21.45 -8.47
N LYS A 109 -10.32 -22.43 -8.76
CA LYS A 109 -10.69 -23.64 -9.51
C LYS A 109 -11.23 -24.70 -8.55
N LYS A 110 -12.33 -25.35 -8.91
CA LYS A 110 -12.97 -26.40 -8.11
C LYS A 110 -11.97 -27.53 -7.81
N PRO A 111 -11.70 -27.87 -6.55
CA PRO A 111 -10.82 -28.98 -6.19
C PRO A 111 -11.44 -30.33 -6.57
N LYS A 112 -10.59 -31.36 -6.77
CA LYS A 112 -11.05 -32.73 -7.04
C LYS A 112 -11.97 -33.28 -5.93
N HIS A 113 -11.73 -32.88 -4.68
CA HIS A 113 -12.48 -33.35 -3.51
C HIS A 113 -13.64 -32.42 -3.12
N GLY A 114 -14.08 -31.54 -4.02
CA GLY A 114 -15.11 -30.55 -3.73
C GLY A 114 -14.55 -29.30 -3.06
N TRP A 115 -15.44 -28.36 -2.74
CA TRP A 115 -15.07 -27.12 -2.08
C TRP A 115 -14.86 -27.35 -0.58
N ALA A 116 -13.91 -26.61 0.00
CA ALA A 116 -13.81 -26.54 1.46
C ALA A 116 -15.09 -25.93 2.03
N VAL A 117 -15.51 -26.41 3.20
CA VAL A 117 -16.74 -25.96 3.86
C VAL A 117 -16.37 -25.37 5.20
N TYR A 118 -16.83 -24.15 5.45
CA TYR A 118 -16.59 -23.46 6.71
C TYR A 118 -17.90 -22.94 7.30
N MET A 119 -17.93 -22.73 8.61
CA MET A 119 -19.05 -22.09 9.27
C MET A 119 -19.03 -20.59 9.03
N ALA A 120 -20.20 -20.02 8.73
CA ALA A 120 -20.39 -18.59 8.56
C ALA A 120 -21.75 -18.14 9.11
N LEU A 121 -21.83 -16.89 9.57
CA LEU A 121 -23.07 -16.20 9.91
C LEU A 121 -23.60 -15.52 8.65
N ILE A 122 -24.84 -15.80 8.27
CA ILE A 122 -25.53 -15.07 7.20
C ILE A 122 -25.92 -13.71 7.77
N LYS A 123 -25.50 -12.63 7.11
CA LYS A 123 -25.75 -11.25 7.57
C LYS A 123 -26.77 -10.52 6.72
N PHE A 124 -26.85 -10.85 5.43
CA PHE A 124 -27.76 -10.23 4.48
C PHE A 124 -27.94 -11.11 3.24
N VAL A 125 -29.10 -11.08 2.60
CA VAL A 125 -29.40 -11.81 1.35
C VAL A 125 -30.09 -10.91 0.34
N SER A 126 -29.80 -11.10 -0.96
CA SER A 126 -30.44 -10.33 -2.03
C SER A 126 -30.48 -11.12 -3.34
N ASN A 127 -31.41 -10.75 -4.20
CA ASN A 127 -31.44 -11.20 -5.60
C ASN A 127 -30.39 -10.47 -6.47
N ASN A 128 -29.83 -9.35 -5.99
CA ASN A 128 -28.92 -8.48 -6.74
C ASN A 128 -27.52 -8.45 -6.11
N GLN A 129 -26.51 -8.87 -6.88
CA GLN A 129 -25.10 -8.86 -6.47
C GLN A 129 -24.58 -7.45 -6.10
N PHE A 130 -25.11 -6.40 -6.72
CA PHE A 130 -24.71 -5.03 -6.40
C PHE A 130 -25.12 -4.64 -4.97
N HIS A 131 -26.26 -5.16 -4.47
CA HIS A 131 -26.74 -4.87 -3.12
C HIS A 131 -25.89 -5.59 -2.08
N THR A 132 -25.52 -6.85 -2.31
CA THR A 132 -24.62 -7.60 -1.42
C THR A 132 -23.23 -6.96 -1.36
N THR A 133 -22.69 -6.51 -2.50
CA THR A 133 -21.41 -5.78 -2.54
C THR A 133 -21.49 -4.44 -1.80
N ALA A 134 -22.59 -3.70 -1.93
CA ALA A 134 -22.82 -2.45 -1.18
C ALA A 134 -22.88 -2.73 0.33
N LYS A 135 -23.64 -3.76 0.74
CA LYS A 135 -23.74 -4.17 2.14
C LYS A 135 -22.43 -4.63 2.76
N ILE A 136 -21.55 -5.30 2.00
CA ILE A 136 -20.20 -5.62 2.47
C ILE A 136 -19.41 -4.34 2.80
N LYS A 137 -19.50 -3.29 1.96
CA LYS A 137 -18.82 -2.02 2.25
C LYS A 137 -19.37 -1.34 3.50
N GLU A 138 -20.70 -1.40 3.68
CA GLU A 138 -21.39 -0.90 4.88
C GLU A 138 -20.90 -1.62 6.14
N PHE A 139 -20.88 -2.95 6.15
CA PHE A 139 -20.39 -3.73 7.30
C PHE A 139 -18.90 -3.52 7.60
N LEU A 140 -18.10 -3.18 6.59
CA LEU A 140 -16.69 -2.86 6.76
C LEU A 140 -16.44 -1.40 7.18
N GLY A 141 -17.49 -0.59 7.35
CA GLY A 141 -17.36 0.84 7.65
C GLY A 141 -16.70 1.64 6.53
N LEU A 142 -16.74 1.14 5.29
CA LEU A 142 -16.14 1.76 4.10
C LEU A 142 -17.10 2.72 3.39
N GLU A 143 -18.28 2.99 3.97
CA GLU A 143 -19.16 4.05 3.49
C GLU A 143 -18.65 5.42 3.90
N SER A 144 -17.68 5.90 3.13
CA SER A 144 -17.24 7.29 3.13
C SER A 144 -18.23 8.14 2.32
N ALA A 145 -19.13 8.85 2.99
CA ALA A 145 -19.66 10.20 2.67
C ALA A 145 -20.11 10.59 1.24
N GLU A 146 -20.08 9.72 0.24
CA GLU A 146 -20.29 10.08 -1.19
C GLU A 146 -21.70 9.78 -1.73
N ARG A 147 -22.65 9.30 -0.90
CA ARG A 147 -23.99 8.90 -1.35
C ARG A 147 -24.87 10.02 -1.95
N ASN A 148 -24.44 11.29 -1.94
CA ASN A 148 -25.25 12.40 -2.46
C ASN A 148 -24.93 12.81 -3.91
N LYS A 149 -24.24 11.99 -4.71
CA LYS A 149 -24.06 12.28 -6.14
C LYS A 149 -24.72 11.21 -7.03
N PRO A 150 -25.63 11.58 -7.94
CA PRO A 150 -26.28 10.63 -8.84
C PRO A 150 -25.25 9.97 -9.77
N LEU A 151 -25.10 8.66 -9.67
CA LEU A 151 -24.14 7.90 -10.47
C LEU A 151 -24.68 7.65 -11.89
N PRO A 152 -23.89 7.92 -12.95
CA PRO A 152 -24.27 7.61 -14.31
C PRO A 152 -24.26 6.09 -14.57
N LYS A 153 -25.33 5.58 -15.18
CA LYS A 153 -25.51 4.18 -15.57
C LYS A 153 -24.44 3.76 -16.59
N LYS A 154 -23.36 3.13 -16.13
CA LYS A 154 -22.44 2.35 -17.00
C LYS A 154 -22.32 0.93 -16.45
N ARG A 155 -22.64 -0.05 -17.31
CA ARG A 155 -22.41 -1.48 -17.07
C ARG A 155 -20.91 -1.71 -16.91
N TYR A 156 -20.48 -2.13 -15.73
CA TYR A 156 -19.11 -2.57 -15.49
C TYR A 156 -19.07 -4.08 -15.26
N PHE A 157 -18.37 -4.78 -16.16
CA PHE A 157 -17.83 -6.12 -15.93
C PHE A 157 -16.56 -5.98 -15.07
N PHE A 158 -16.65 -6.12 -13.75
CA PHE A 158 -15.47 -5.98 -12.87
C PHE A 158 -15.58 -6.91 -11.65
N SER A 159 -14.86 -8.03 -11.67
CA SER A 159 -14.73 -8.92 -10.51
C SER A 159 -13.28 -9.38 -10.28
N SER A 160 -12.50 -9.68 -11.33
CA SER A 160 -11.11 -10.12 -11.16
C SER A 160 -10.13 -8.96 -10.87
N GLU A 161 -10.29 -7.82 -11.55
CA GLU A 161 -9.37 -6.68 -11.41
C GLU A 161 -9.47 -6.00 -10.03
N MET A 162 -10.68 -5.97 -9.45
CA MET A 162 -10.89 -5.43 -8.10
C MET A 162 -10.18 -6.25 -7.02
N ASN A 163 -10.22 -7.58 -7.13
CA ASN A 163 -9.51 -8.47 -6.20
C ASN A 163 -7.98 -8.29 -6.27
N LEU A 164 -7.44 -8.07 -7.48
CA LEU A 164 -6.03 -7.75 -7.67
C LEU A 164 -5.68 -6.41 -7.01
N TYR A 165 -6.53 -5.40 -7.17
CA TYR A 165 -6.34 -4.08 -6.57
C TYR A 165 -6.36 -4.13 -5.04
N VAL A 166 -7.31 -4.85 -4.43
CA VAL A 166 -7.38 -5.07 -2.98
C VAL A 166 -6.11 -5.76 -2.47
N THR A 167 -5.61 -6.76 -3.20
CA THR A 167 -4.37 -7.48 -2.83
C THR A 167 -3.15 -6.54 -2.88
N ILE A 168 -3.05 -5.71 -3.91
CA ILE A 168 -1.98 -4.70 -4.04
C ILE A 168 -2.04 -3.69 -2.89
N LEU A 169 -3.24 -3.23 -2.53
CA LEU A 169 -3.44 -2.30 -1.42
C LEU A 169 -3.03 -2.91 -0.07
N ARG A 170 -3.39 -4.18 0.19
CA ARG A 170 -2.97 -4.89 1.42
C ARG A 170 -1.45 -4.98 1.52
N LYS A 171 -0.78 -5.36 0.42
CA LYS A 171 0.70 -5.44 0.39
C LYS A 171 1.36 -4.08 0.63
N LYS A 172 0.80 -3.00 0.08
CA LYS A 172 1.27 -1.63 0.35
C LYS A 172 1.06 -1.23 1.81
N LYS A 173 -0.09 -1.56 2.40
CA LYS A 173 -0.40 -1.25 3.81
C LYS A 173 0.56 -1.96 4.77
N SER A 174 0.82 -3.25 4.56
CA SER A 174 1.79 -4.02 5.36
C SER A 174 3.18 -3.42 5.25
N LYS A 175 3.66 -3.10 4.04
CA LYS A 175 4.97 -2.45 3.86
C LYS A 175 5.07 -1.09 4.58
N LEU A 176 3.99 -0.32 4.59
CA LEU A 176 3.91 0.96 5.32
C LEU A 176 4.02 0.75 6.84
N GLN A 177 3.35 -0.28 7.38
CA GLN A 177 3.44 -0.62 8.79
C GLN A 177 4.87 -1.00 9.20
N ASP A 178 5.56 -1.84 8.42
CA ASP A 178 6.95 -2.23 8.69
C ASP A 178 7.88 -1.00 8.68
N THR A 179 7.71 -0.10 7.72
CA THR A 179 8.52 1.13 7.68
C THR A 179 8.26 2.06 8.86
N ASN A 180 7.01 2.10 9.36
CA ASN A 180 6.66 2.91 10.52
C ASN A 180 7.29 2.31 11.80
N LEU A 181 7.27 0.98 11.94
CA LEU A 181 7.95 0.30 13.04
C LEU A 181 9.45 0.59 13.06
N GLN A 182 10.14 0.45 11.92
CA GLN A 182 11.57 0.80 11.81
C GLN A 182 11.85 2.27 12.14
N LEU A 183 10.93 3.17 11.79
CA LEU A 183 11.07 4.59 12.10
C LEU A 183 10.92 4.86 13.61
N GLN A 184 10.02 4.14 14.29
CA GLN A 184 9.89 4.20 15.74
C GLN A 184 11.14 3.68 16.44
N GLU A 185 11.69 2.55 16.01
CA GLU A 185 12.96 2.01 16.54
C GLU A 185 14.11 3.01 16.39
N LYS A 186 14.23 3.64 15.21
CA LYS A 186 15.22 4.69 14.98
C LYS A 186 15.01 5.91 15.88
N LYS A 187 13.76 6.34 16.10
CA LYS A 187 13.44 7.43 17.02
C LYS A 187 13.86 7.12 18.46
N VAL A 188 13.64 5.90 18.93
CA VAL A 188 14.07 5.45 20.26
C VAL A 188 15.59 5.48 20.36
N ARG A 189 16.31 4.98 19.35
CA ARG A 189 17.78 5.02 19.31
C ARG A 189 18.32 6.45 19.36
N ILE A 190 17.78 7.35 18.53
CA ILE A 190 18.18 8.77 18.52
C ILE A 190 17.96 9.44 19.88
N ARG A 191 16.83 9.15 20.56
CA ARG A 191 16.57 9.66 21.91
C ARG A 191 17.60 9.14 22.92
N SER A 192 17.96 7.86 22.83
CA SER A 192 19.01 7.28 23.68
C SER A 192 20.36 7.96 23.46
N ASP A 193 20.75 8.15 22.20
CA ASP A 193 22.03 8.81 21.86
C ASP A 193 22.05 10.27 22.36
N LEU A 194 20.92 10.98 22.26
CA LEU A 194 20.78 12.34 22.77
C LEU A 194 21.01 12.41 24.29
N ILE A 195 20.50 11.43 25.05
CA ILE A 195 20.71 11.35 26.50
C ILE A 195 22.19 11.16 26.81
N ILE A 196 22.89 10.29 26.07
CA ILE A 196 24.33 10.04 26.23
C ILE A 196 25.13 11.31 25.94
N ILE A 197 24.83 12.00 24.83
CA ILE A 197 25.49 13.26 24.46
C ILE A 197 25.28 14.33 25.54
N GLN A 198 24.06 14.46 26.07
CA GLN A 198 23.77 15.41 27.15
C GLN A 198 24.56 15.09 28.42
N SER A 199 24.72 13.81 28.76
CA SER A 199 25.53 13.38 29.90
C SER A 199 27.01 13.72 29.74
N VAL A 200 27.57 13.48 28.55
CA VAL A 200 28.98 13.82 28.23
C VAL A 200 29.19 15.33 28.30
N TRP A 201 28.27 16.12 27.72
CA TRP A 201 28.32 17.58 27.76
C TRP A 201 28.34 18.10 29.21
N ASN A 202 27.46 17.58 30.07
CA ASN A 202 27.40 17.97 31.48
C ASN A 202 28.69 17.60 32.24
N CYS A 203 29.31 16.45 31.91
CA CYS A 203 30.59 16.04 32.47
C CYS A 203 31.75 16.96 32.06
N MET A 204 31.82 17.35 30.77
CA MET A 204 32.83 18.30 30.31
C MET A 204 32.66 19.67 30.97
N LYS A 205 31.41 20.11 31.16
CA LYS A 205 31.12 21.40 31.78
C LYS A 205 31.57 21.46 33.25
N SER A 206 31.49 20.36 34.00
CA SER A 206 31.94 20.33 35.41
C SER A 206 33.46 20.35 35.56
N GLN A 207 34.21 19.79 34.59
CA GLN A 207 35.68 19.79 34.61
C GLN A 207 36.26 21.20 34.37
N CYS A 208 35.64 22.01 33.51
CA CYS A 208 36.11 23.38 33.24
C CYS A 208 35.87 24.35 34.41
N SER A 209 35.02 24.01 35.38
CA SER A 209 34.76 24.87 36.55
C SER A 209 35.78 24.74 37.68
N SER A 210 36.79 23.86 37.54
CA SER A 210 37.74 23.55 38.62
C SER A 210 39.16 24.08 38.40
N THR A 211 39.44 24.82 37.32
CA THR A 211 40.78 25.35 37.02
C THR A 211 40.80 26.88 37.03
N SER A 212 40.55 27.49 38.19
CA SER A 212 40.81 28.92 38.44
C SER A 212 41.77 29.09 39.62
N SER A 213 42.97 28.49 39.54
CA SER A 213 44.10 28.88 40.40
C SER A 213 45.44 28.45 39.79
N VAL A 214 45.86 29.04 38.67
CA VAL A 214 47.28 29.01 38.29
C VAL A 214 47.70 30.38 37.81
N SER A 215 48.36 31.08 38.74
CA SER A 215 49.49 32.00 38.59
C SER A 215 49.66 32.71 37.24
N SER A 216 49.33 34.00 37.26
CA SER A 216 49.90 35.01 36.37
C SER A 216 51.40 35.14 36.65
N ASP A 217 52.25 34.77 35.69
CA ASP A 217 53.60 35.32 35.50
C ASP A 217 54.26 34.69 34.28
N TRP A 218 54.14 35.35 33.12
CA TRP A 218 55.19 35.39 32.08
C TRP A 218 54.77 36.37 30.98
N GLU A 219 54.86 37.65 31.32
CA GLU A 219 54.95 38.72 30.34
C GLU A 219 56.43 38.88 29.98
N SER A 220 56.87 38.33 28.85
CA SER A 220 58.05 38.81 28.12
C SER A 220 58.28 38.03 26.82
N GLY A 221 58.36 38.78 25.71
CA GLY A 221 59.50 38.61 24.80
C GLY A 221 59.24 38.01 23.42
N LEU A 222 59.03 38.91 22.45
CA LEU A 222 59.69 38.96 21.13
C LEU A 222 59.54 37.80 20.13
N GLY A 223 59.18 38.14 18.89
CA GLY A 223 59.73 37.45 17.71
C GLY A 223 58.81 37.26 16.50
N LEU A 224 58.74 38.28 15.63
CA LEU A 224 58.53 38.14 14.18
C LEU A 224 59.57 37.16 13.58
N PRO A 225 59.27 36.40 12.49
CA PRO A 225 59.62 36.95 11.17
C PRO A 225 58.76 36.48 9.95
N GLN A 226 58.74 37.40 8.98
CA GLN A 226 58.92 37.27 7.52
C GLN A 226 58.06 36.32 6.65
N SER A 227 57.18 36.97 5.89
CA SER A 227 57.07 36.99 4.41
C SER A 227 57.68 35.85 3.58
N ILE A 228 56.81 35.13 2.86
CA ILE A 228 57.11 34.25 1.72
C ILE A 228 56.48 34.85 0.44
N PRO A 229 57.15 34.80 -0.73
CA PRO A 229 56.69 35.47 -1.96
C PRO A 229 55.58 34.69 -2.66
N GLN A 230 54.59 35.44 -3.15
CA GLN A 230 53.42 34.98 -3.88
C GLN A 230 53.67 35.02 -5.40
N PRO A 231 53.45 33.93 -6.16
CA PRO A 231 53.53 33.96 -7.63
C PRO A 231 52.21 34.38 -8.28
N SER A 232 52.32 35.24 -9.30
CA SER A 232 51.25 35.79 -10.12
C SER A 232 50.57 34.75 -11.01
N PRO A 233 49.23 34.67 -11.08
CA PRO A 233 48.55 33.88 -12.09
C PRO A 233 48.21 34.75 -13.32
N THR A 234 48.64 34.24 -14.46
CA THR A 234 48.32 34.67 -15.82
C THR A 234 46.80 34.79 -16.04
N ALA A 235 46.42 35.88 -16.70
CA ALA A 235 45.04 36.26 -16.99
C ALA A 235 44.27 35.18 -17.76
N PHE A 236 43.31 34.54 -17.09
CA PHE A 236 42.20 33.84 -17.74
C PHE A 236 41.02 34.79 -17.90
N PRO A 237 40.24 34.68 -19.00
CA PRO A 237 39.10 35.55 -19.26
C PRO A 237 38.00 35.37 -18.20
N PRO A 238 37.10 36.36 -18.02
CA PRO A 238 36.16 36.40 -16.90
C PRO A 238 35.16 35.25 -16.99
N LEU A 239 35.35 34.23 -16.15
CA LEU A 239 34.32 33.26 -15.81
C LEU A 239 33.19 34.03 -15.12
N LYS A 240 32.05 34.15 -15.79
CA LYS A 240 30.79 34.58 -15.18
C LYS A 240 30.65 33.88 -13.84
N ALA A 241 30.52 34.64 -12.74
CA ALA A 241 30.41 34.11 -11.40
C ALA A 241 29.23 33.12 -11.33
N VAL A 242 29.54 31.83 -11.43
CA VAL A 242 28.59 30.74 -11.18
C VAL A 242 28.30 30.79 -9.69
N SER A 243 27.05 31.07 -9.33
CA SER A 243 26.59 31.03 -7.94
C SER A 243 27.06 29.73 -7.28
N THR A 244 27.68 29.83 -6.11
CA THR A 244 28.23 28.71 -5.29
C THR A 244 27.22 27.62 -4.95
N GLU A 245 25.94 27.87 -5.20
CA GLU A 245 24.81 26.99 -4.97
C GLU A 245 24.55 25.97 -6.08
N GLN A 246 25.26 26.03 -7.21
CA GLN A 246 25.07 25.07 -8.30
C GLN A 246 26.25 24.11 -8.44
N VAL A 247 25.94 22.86 -8.79
CA VAL A 247 26.90 21.76 -9.00
C VAL A 247 26.77 21.24 -10.42
N GLU A 248 27.89 21.00 -11.07
CA GLU A 248 27.90 20.37 -12.40
C GLU A 248 27.60 18.87 -12.28
N ILE A 249 26.58 18.38 -13.01
CA ILE A 249 26.13 16.97 -12.94
C ILE A 249 27.23 15.99 -13.37
N SER A 250 27.98 16.35 -14.42
CA SER A 250 29.13 15.63 -14.92
C SER A 250 30.18 16.66 -15.31
N PRO A 251 31.44 16.53 -14.87
CA PRO A 251 32.50 17.43 -15.28
C PRO A 251 32.55 17.61 -16.81
N GLY A 252 32.59 18.86 -17.27
CA GLY A 252 32.65 19.23 -18.70
C GLY A 252 31.33 19.12 -19.47
N SER A 253 30.20 18.85 -18.80
CA SER A 253 28.88 18.87 -19.43
C SER A 253 28.31 20.28 -19.58
N ASN A 254 28.79 21.23 -18.77
CA ASN A 254 28.21 22.55 -18.54
C ASN A 254 26.73 22.49 -18.14
N VAL A 255 26.33 21.41 -17.47
CA VAL A 255 24.98 21.19 -16.98
C VAL A 255 25.01 21.31 -15.47
N PHE A 256 24.44 22.40 -14.99
CA PHE A 256 24.41 22.74 -13.58
C PHE A 256 23.05 22.43 -12.97
N ILE A 257 23.07 21.99 -11.72
CA ILE A 257 21.89 21.71 -10.92
C ILE A 257 22.09 22.30 -9.53
N ASP A 258 21.00 22.65 -8.86
CA ASP A 258 21.05 23.10 -7.48
C ASP A 258 21.77 22.08 -6.56
N ARG A 259 22.67 22.57 -5.69
CA ARG A 259 23.50 21.75 -4.80
C ARG A 259 22.66 20.91 -3.85
N LEU A 260 21.55 21.43 -3.33
CA LEU A 260 20.64 20.68 -2.48
C LEU A 260 19.94 19.58 -3.29
N ALA A 261 19.47 19.91 -4.49
CA ALA A 261 18.85 18.92 -5.38
C ALA A 261 19.85 17.81 -5.78
N TRP A 262 21.12 18.16 -6.01
CA TRP A 262 22.20 17.21 -6.23
C TRP A 262 22.41 16.27 -5.03
N ALA A 263 22.48 16.82 -3.82
CA ALA A 263 22.62 16.02 -2.60
C ALA A 263 21.44 15.07 -2.39
N VAL A 264 20.21 15.53 -2.65
CA VAL A 264 19.00 14.72 -2.58
C VAL A 264 19.01 13.59 -3.62
N ALA A 265 19.48 13.87 -4.83
CA ALA A 265 19.67 12.86 -5.87
C ALA A 265 20.73 11.83 -5.44
N GLN A 266 21.86 12.28 -4.90
CA GLN A 266 22.93 11.41 -4.41
C GLN A 266 22.48 10.46 -3.29
N ASN A 267 21.45 10.78 -2.53
CA ASN A 267 20.88 9.86 -1.54
C ASN A 267 19.89 8.84 -2.13
N ALA A 268 19.77 8.72 -3.45
CA ALA A 268 18.95 7.69 -4.08
C ALA A 268 19.54 6.29 -3.93
N ASN A 269 18.67 5.32 -3.62
CA ASN A 269 19.02 3.90 -3.44
C ASN A 269 19.05 3.10 -4.77
N SER A 270 18.73 3.71 -5.91
CA SER A 270 18.77 3.07 -7.21
C SER A 270 19.02 4.10 -8.32
N ALA A 271 19.57 3.64 -9.44
CA ALA A 271 19.75 4.47 -10.64
C ALA A 271 18.42 5.08 -11.13
N PHE A 272 17.32 4.32 -11.04
CA PHE A 272 15.98 4.80 -11.41
C PHE A 272 15.53 5.97 -10.52
N CYS A 273 15.67 5.83 -9.19
CA CYS A 273 15.31 6.90 -8.26
C CYS A 273 16.21 8.12 -8.42
N PHE A 274 17.51 7.92 -8.66
CA PHE A 274 18.48 8.99 -8.91
C PHE A 274 18.07 9.84 -10.11
N VAL A 275 17.86 9.17 -11.25
CA VAL A 275 17.47 9.83 -12.50
C VAL A 275 16.12 10.52 -12.36
N ARG A 276 15.15 9.91 -11.66
CA ARG A 276 13.84 10.54 -11.40
C ARG A 276 13.94 11.79 -10.53
N LYS A 277 14.83 11.80 -9.54
CA LYS A 277 15.10 12.99 -8.72
C LYS A 277 15.78 14.09 -9.54
N LEU A 278 16.77 13.75 -10.37
CA LEU A 278 17.39 14.72 -11.27
C LEU A 278 16.41 15.30 -12.29
N THR A 279 15.51 14.49 -12.84
CA THR A 279 14.46 15.01 -13.76
C THR A 279 13.47 15.94 -13.08
N ALA A 280 13.28 15.84 -11.75
CA ALA A 280 12.34 16.69 -11.03
C ALA A 280 12.84 18.13 -10.85
N VAL A 281 14.11 18.39 -11.12
CA VAL A 281 14.71 19.74 -11.03
C VAL A 281 14.39 20.59 -12.26
N PHE A 282 13.81 19.99 -13.29
CA PHE A 282 13.38 20.77 -14.45
C PHE A 282 12.03 21.44 -14.23
N PRO A 283 11.85 22.64 -14.81
CA PRO A 283 10.53 23.24 -14.94
C PRO A 283 9.60 22.26 -15.64
N VAL A 284 8.42 22.07 -15.05
CA VAL A 284 7.41 21.12 -15.53
C VAL A 284 7.06 21.39 -17.00
N ASP A 285 7.00 22.66 -17.40
CA ASP A 285 6.69 23.07 -18.77
C ASP A 285 7.72 22.58 -19.79
N VAL A 286 9.00 22.57 -19.43
CA VAL A 286 10.08 22.04 -20.27
C VAL A 286 9.91 20.53 -20.45
N LEU A 287 9.57 19.80 -19.38
CA LEU A 287 9.39 18.34 -19.45
C LEU A 287 8.17 17.94 -20.28
N LEU A 288 7.11 18.74 -20.27
CA LEU A 288 5.87 18.44 -20.97
C LEU A 288 6.05 18.45 -22.49
N VAL A 289 6.75 19.45 -23.00
CA VAL A 289 7.00 19.63 -24.44
C VAL A 289 8.16 18.79 -24.96
N SER A 290 8.90 18.11 -24.07
CA SER A 290 10.15 17.42 -24.41
C SER A 290 10.05 15.90 -24.50
N ASN A 291 10.60 15.29 -25.55
CA ASN A 291 10.79 13.83 -25.64
C ASN A 291 12.28 13.46 -25.70
N LEU A 292 12.66 12.28 -25.18
CA LEU A 292 14.04 11.79 -25.23
C LEU A 292 14.61 11.67 -26.65
N ARG A 293 13.78 11.36 -27.65
CA ARG A 293 14.21 11.18 -29.04
C ARG A 293 13.74 12.28 -29.99
N GLY A 294 12.80 13.13 -29.56
CA GLY A 294 12.19 14.16 -30.43
C GLY A 294 11.48 13.62 -31.67
N THR A 295 11.17 12.32 -31.72
CA THR A 295 10.44 11.68 -32.83
C THR A 295 8.97 11.54 -32.46
N SER A 296 8.08 12.00 -33.34
CA SER A 296 6.68 11.62 -33.33
C SER A 296 6.58 10.16 -33.79
N ARG A 297 5.88 9.30 -33.04
CA ARG A 297 5.59 7.94 -33.52
C ARG A 297 4.19 7.80 -34.07
N ASP A 298 3.23 8.62 -33.63
CA ASP A 298 1.84 8.59 -34.10
C ASP A 298 1.20 9.96 -33.85
N SER A 299 0.70 10.61 -34.91
CA SER A 299 -0.33 11.67 -35.01
C SER A 299 -0.50 12.76 -33.92
N GLY A 300 0.44 12.92 -32.98
CA GLY A 300 0.39 13.91 -31.90
C GLY A 300 1.22 15.17 -32.18
N PRO A 301 1.06 16.23 -31.36
CA PRO A 301 1.85 17.46 -31.48
C PRO A 301 3.34 17.15 -31.48
N GLN A 302 4.06 17.66 -32.48
CA GLN A 302 5.50 17.47 -32.62
C GLN A 302 6.21 18.00 -31.37
N ARG A 303 6.80 17.09 -30.61
CA ARG A 303 7.47 17.44 -29.35
C ARG A 303 8.89 17.85 -29.64
N GLN A 304 9.30 18.97 -29.05
CA GLN A 304 10.70 19.33 -29.03
C GLN A 304 11.47 18.22 -28.33
N ALA A 305 12.73 18.05 -28.70
CA ALA A 305 13.55 17.19 -27.88
C ALA A 305 14.01 17.99 -26.68
N LEU A 306 14.10 17.35 -25.52
CA LEU A 306 14.86 17.89 -24.41
C LEU A 306 16.25 18.26 -24.94
N ASP A 307 16.84 19.39 -24.55
CA ASP A 307 18.10 19.88 -25.13
C ASP A 307 19.19 18.77 -25.19
N LYS A 308 19.56 18.41 -26.42
CA LYS A 308 19.36 17.04 -26.97
C LYS A 308 20.51 16.05 -26.86
N LYS A 309 21.63 16.43 -26.24
CA LYS A 309 22.72 15.48 -25.95
C LYS A 309 23.35 15.72 -24.60
N LYS A 310 23.68 16.97 -24.26
CA LYS A 310 24.54 17.25 -23.10
C LYS A 310 23.89 16.85 -21.78
N TRP A 311 22.62 17.17 -21.54
CA TRP A 311 21.96 16.82 -20.27
C TRP A 311 21.67 15.34 -20.13
N MET A 312 21.10 14.72 -21.17
CA MET A 312 20.83 13.29 -21.12
C MET A 312 22.13 12.51 -21.00
N LEU A 313 23.15 12.86 -21.78
CA LEU A 313 24.46 12.23 -21.70
C LEU A 313 25.12 12.48 -20.35
N SER A 314 25.03 13.68 -19.77
CA SER A 314 25.59 13.97 -18.45
C SER A 314 24.86 13.22 -17.34
N THR A 315 23.53 13.12 -17.41
CA THR A 315 22.71 12.41 -16.42
C THR A 315 22.90 10.90 -16.53
N VAL A 316 22.92 10.35 -17.74
CA VAL A 316 23.22 8.94 -17.99
C VAL A 316 24.66 8.65 -17.53
N ARG A 317 25.62 9.51 -17.85
CA ARG A 317 27.01 9.35 -17.40
C ARG A 317 27.14 9.42 -15.88
N ALA A 318 26.50 10.38 -15.22
CA ALA A 318 26.48 10.48 -13.76
C ALA A 318 25.83 9.25 -13.11
N ALA A 319 24.74 8.73 -13.69
CA ALA A 319 24.12 7.50 -13.23
C ALA A 319 25.03 6.28 -13.43
N LEU A 320 25.70 6.15 -14.58
CA LEU A 320 26.63 5.06 -14.85
C LEU A 320 27.90 5.13 -14.01
N GLN A 321 28.38 6.33 -13.66
CA GLN A 321 29.51 6.50 -12.73
C GLN A 321 29.20 5.91 -11.35
N LYS A 322 27.94 6.02 -10.89
CA LYS A 322 27.52 5.51 -9.60
C LYS A 322 26.98 4.07 -9.64
N TRP A 323 26.34 3.69 -10.74
CA TRP A 323 25.77 2.36 -10.98
C TRP A 323 26.29 1.79 -12.30
N PRO A 324 27.55 1.31 -12.35
CA PRO A 324 28.19 0.87 -13.60
C PRO A 324 27.54 -0.37 -14.22
N HIS A 325 26.82 -1.16 -13.43
CA HIS A 325 26.12 -2.37 -13.87
C HIS A 325 24.76 -2.10 -14.53
N VAL A 326 24.28 -0.85 -14.54
CA VAL A 326 22.95 -0.52 -15.07
C VAL A 326 23.01 -0.31 -16.56
N VAL A 327 22.12 -0.98 -17.30
CA VAL A 327 22.05 -0.84 -18.76
C VAL A 327 21.57 0.57 -19.13
N PRO A 328 22.27 1.32 -20.00
CA PRO A 328 21.90 2.69 -20.37
C PRO A 328 20.46 2.83 -20.91
N SER A 329 19.96 1.82 -21.63
CA SER A 329 18.58 1.80 -22.13
C SER A 329 17.53 1.83 -21.01
N SER A 330 17.82 1.20 -19.87
CA SER A 330 16.93 1.16 -18.71
C SER A 330 16.80 2.54 -18.04
N ILE A 331 17.88 3.32 -18.02
CA ILE A 331 17.87 4.72 -17.56
C ILE A 331 17.01 5.58 -18.49
N GLY A 332 17.14 5.40 -19.80
CA GLY A 332 16.28 6.07 -20.78
C GLY A 332 14.80 5.73 -20.58
N ALA A 333 14.47 4.46 -20.32
CA ALA A 333 13.10 4.06 -20.01
C ALA A 333 12.56 4.74 -18.74
N ALA A 334 13.38 4.88 -17.70
CA ALA A 334 13.02 5.54 -16.45
C ALA A 334 12.64 7.02 -16.65
N ILE A 335 13.42 7.72 -17.48
CA ILE A 335 13.16 9.13 -17.82
C ILE A 335 11.84 9.24 -18.59
N ASN A 336 11.64 8.41 -19.61
CA ASN A 336 10.39 8.39 -20.38
C ASN A 336 9.18 8.11 -19.48
N ALA A 337 9.28 7.14 -18.56
CA ALA A 337 8.21 6.84 -17.62
C ALA A 337 7.86 8.05 -16.74
N LYS A 338 8.86 8.81 -16.29
CA LYS A 338 8.62 10.03 -15.51
C LYS A 338 7.98 11.15 -16.33
N LEU A 339 8.43 11.35 -17.58
CA LEU A 339 7.82 12.31 -18.50
C LEU A 339 6.33 11.98 -18.75
N THR A 340 6.02 10.70 -18.96
CA THR A 340 4.64 10.23 -19.14
C THR A 340 3.79 10.46 -17.88
N GLU A 341 4.33 10.22 -16.69
CA GLU A 341 3.63 10.48 -15.42
C GLU A 341 3.28 11.97 -15.26
N ILE A 342 4.24 12.87 -15.52
CA ILE A 342 4.02 14.32 -15.41
C ILE A 342 2.93 14.78 -16.39
N ARG A 343 2.92 14.22 -17.60
CA ARG A 343 1.88 14.50 -18.60
C ARG A 343 0.50 14.01 -18.16
N GLY A 344 0.42 12.82 -17.56
CA GLY A 344 -0.82 12.30 -17.00
C GLY A 344 -1.42 13.24 -15.95
N LYS A 345 -0.56 13.75 -15.06
CA LYS A 345 -0.96 14.68 -13.99
C LYS A 345 -1.48 16.02 -14.50
N LYS A 346 -0.85 16.62 -15.53
CA LYS A 346 -1.34 17.87 -16.11
C LYS A 346 -2.68 17.71 -16.85
N LYS A 347 -2.95 16.53 -17.43
CA LYS A 347 -4.25 16.26 -18.06
C LYS A 347 -5.39 16.22 -17.03
N THR A 348 -5.13 15.69 -15.83
CA THR A 348 -6.09 15.70 -14.72
C THR A 348 -6.25 17.08 -14.08
N GLU A 349 -5.22 17.92 -14.12
CA GLU A 349 -5.24 19.28 -13.54
C GLU A 349 -5.94 20.32 -14.43
N LYS A 350 -6.05 20.09 -15.74
CA LYS A 350 -6.80 20.97 -16.66
C LYS A 350 -8.31 20.71 -16.74
N HIS A 351 -8.82 19.69 -16.02
CA HIS A 351 -10.25 19.37 -15.99
C HIS A 351 -10.96 19.47 -14.61
N PRO A 352 -10.64 20.43 -13.71
CA PRO A 352 -11.49 20.69 -12.55
C PRO A 352 -12.73 21.52 -12.92
N GLU A 353 -12.69 22.35 -13.98
CA GLU A 353 -13.75 23.33 -14.25
C GLU A 353 -14.94 22.82 -15.09
N THR A 354 -14.83 21.66 -15.75
CA THR A 354 -15.95 21.11 -16.55
C THR A 354 -16.92 20.26 -15.71
N LEU A 355 -16.78 20.24 -14.38
CA LEU A 355 -17.63 19.45 -13.46
C LEU A 355 -18.55 20.32 -12.58
N MET A 356 -18.64 21.63 -12.86
CA MET A 356 -19.44 22.60 -12.07
C MET A 356 -20.56 23.28 -12.88
N LEU A 357 -20.92 22.77 -14.07
CA LEU A 357 -21.85 23.43 -14.98
C LEU A 357 -22.94 22.45 -15.47
N PHE A 358 -23.79 22.00 -14.56
CA PHE A 358 -25.16 21.55 -14.83
C PHE A 358 -25.96 21.64 -13.51
N ASP A 359 -26.33 22.87 -13.15
CA ASP A 359 -27.52 23.16 -12.36
C ASP A 359 -28.21 24.32 -13.07
N ASP A 360 -29.23 23.97 -13.87
CA ASP A 360 -30.44 24.75 -14.17
C ASP A 360 -31.47 23.81 -14.83
#